data_AF-A0A925Z8R9-F1
#
_entry.id   AF-A0A925Z8R9-F1
#
_cell.length_a   1.000
_cell.length_b   1.000
_cell.length_c   1.000
_cell.angle_alpha   90.00
_cell.angle_beta   90.00
_cell.angle_gamma   90.00
#
_symmetry.space_group_name_H-M   'P 1'
#
loop_
_entity.id
_entity.type
_entity.pdbx_description
1 polymer ?
#
loop_
_entity_poly.entity_id
_entity_poly.type
_entity_poly.pdbx_seq_one_letter_code
_entity_poly.pdbx_strand_id
1 'polypeptide(L)'
;AWLREHYAQPLRIEALARAANMSASSLHHHFKAVTAMSPLQYQKRLRLLEARRLMLGEACDAATAAHHVGYQSPSQFSREYARQFGAPPARDLREIRERSRVS
;
A
#
# COMPACT_ATOMS: atom_id res chain seq x y z
N ALA A 1 0.40 9.97 -12.02
CA ALA A 1 1.24 10.41 -10.89
C ALA A 1 2.14 9.24 -10.50
N TRP A 2 3.45 9.38 -10.69
CA TRP A 2 4.41 8.26 -10.80
C TRP A 2 4.27 7.15 -9.75
N LEU A 3 4.12 7.51 -8.46
CA LEU A 3 3.98 6.53 -7.38
C LEU A 3 2.74 5.64 -7.49
N ARG A 4 1.63 6.12 -8.06
CA ARG A 4 0.41 5.32 -8.28
C ARG A 4 0.55 4.31 -9.43
N GLU A 5 1.49 4.54 -10.33
CA GLU A 5 1.77 3.64 -11.46
C GLU A 5 2.86 2.62 -11.09
N HIS A 6 3.74 2.94 -10.14
CA HIS A 6 4.92 2.14 -9.80
C HIS A 6 4.92 1.62 -8.35
N TYR A 7 3.79 1.68 -7.64
CA TYR A 7 3.75 1.32 -6.20
C TYR A 7 4.19 -0.12 -5.95
N ALA A 8 3.96 -1.05 -6.87
CA ALA A 8 4.36 -2.46 -6.71
C ALA A 8 5.87 -2.69 -6.82
N GLN A 9 6.63 -1.74 -7.38
CA GLN A 9 8.08 -1.87 -7.57
C GLN A 9 8.86 -1.32 -6.36
N PRO A 10 10.10 -1.77 -6.09
CA PRO A 10 10.95 -1.15 -5.08
C PRO A 10 11.11 0.35 -5.34
N LEU A 11 10.79 1.19 -4.36
CA LEU A 11 10.90 2.64 -4.51
C LEU A 11 12.36 3.08 -4.37
N ARG A 12 12.91 3.65 -5.44
CA ARG A 12 14.19 4.36 -5.40
C ARG A 12 13.91 5.86 -5.26
N ILE A 13 14.25 6.43 -4.11
CA ILE A 13 13.98 7.85 -3.81
C ILE A 13 14.66 8.75 -4.84
N GLU A 14 15.85 8.39 -5.30
CA GLU A 14 16.60 9.14 -6.32
C GLU A 14 15.87 9.15 -7.67
N ALA A 15 15.23 8.03 -8.04
CA ALA A 15 14.44 7.95 -9.27
C ALA A 15 13.20 8.84 -9.18
N LEU A 16 12.51 8.82 -8.04
CA LEU A 16 11.36 9.68 -7.79
C LEU A 16 11.75 11.17 -7.76
N ALA A 17 12.90 11.49 -7.17
CA ALA A 17 13.42 12.85 -7.08
C ALA A 17 13.80 13.38 -8.48
N ARG A 18 14.49 12.57 -9.30
CA ARG A 18 14.78 12.90 -10.70
C ARG A 18 13.51 13.10 -11.52
N ALA A 19 12.51 12.23 -11.37
CA ALA A 19 11.23 12.36 -12.07
C ALA A 19 10.47 13.64 -11.67
N ALA A 20 10.71 14.17 -10.46
CA ALA A 20 10.14 15.41 -9.95
C ALA A 20 11.05 16.64 -10.14
N ASN A 21 12.20 16.50 -10.81
CA ASN A 21 13.24 17.52 -10.93
C ASN A 21 13.68 18.14 -9.57
N MET A 22 13.81 17.29 -8.55
CA MET A 22 14.18 17.66 -7.19
C MET A 22 15.41 16.89 -6.71
N SER A 23 16.10 17.45 -5.71
CA SER A 23 17.00 16.66 -4.87
C SER A 23 16.19 15.68 -3.99
N ALA A 24 16.82 14.63 -3.48
CA ALA A 24 16.16 13.68 -2.57
C ALA A 24 15.64 14.36 -1.29
N SER A 25 16.41 15.28 -0.72
CA SER A 25 16.02 16.04 0.48
C SER A 25 14.84 16.96 0.22
N SER A 26 14.86 17.71 -0.89
CA SER A 26 13.76 18.58 -1.30
C SER A 26 12.48 17.78 -1.55
N LEU A 27 12.60 16.62 -2.22
CA LEU A 27 11.49 15.70 -2.43
C LEU A 27 10.91 15.23 -1.08
N HIS A 28 11.74 14.74 -0.16
CA HIS A 28 11.27 14.28 1.15
C HIS A 28 10.51 15.36 1.92
N HIS A 29 11.06 16.58 1.96
CA HIS A 29 10.44 17.70 2.65
C HIS A 29 9.10 18.07 2.01
N HIS A 30 9.08 18.27 0.69
CA HIS A 30 7.88 18.67 -0.04
C HIS A 30 6.80 17.57 0.02
N PHE A 31 7.19 16.31 -0.14
CA PHE A 31 6.28 15.18 -0.08
C PHE A 31 5.63 15.04 1.30
N LYS A 32 6.41 15.18 2.37
CA LYS A 32 5.87 15.16 3.74
C LYS A 32 4.99 16.37 4.01
N ALA A 33 5.34 17.56 3.51
CA ALA A 33 4.52 18.75 3.66
C ALA A 33 3.14 18.61 3.01
N VAL A 34 3.06 17.96 1.84
CA VAL A 34 1.80 17.77 1.10
C VAL A 34 1.00 16.55 1.57
N THR A 35 1.67 15.45 1.92
CA THR A 35 1.01 14.16 2.19
C THR A 35 0.99 13.76 3.67
N ALA A 36 1.66 14.53 4.53
CA ALA A 36 1.96 14.20 5.93
C ALA A 36 2.77 12.90 6.12
N MET A 37 3.25 12.28 5.04
CA MET A 37 3.91 10.97 5.04
C MET A 37 5.22 11.05 4.27
N SER A 38 6.17 10.14 4.56
CA SER A 38 7.31 9.94 3.66
C SER A 38 6.87 9.22 2.37
N PRO A 39 7.62 9.33 1.27
CA PRO A 39 7.31 8.61 0.03
C PRO A 39 7.16 7.09 0.23
N LEU A 40 8.01 6.49 1.08
CA LEU A 40 7.94 5.06 1.41
C LEU A 40 6.67 4.70 2.19
N GLN A 41 6.27 5.53 3.16
CA GLN A 41 5.02 5.33 3.91
C GLN A 41 3.81 5.45 2.99
N TYR A 42 3.84 6.39 2.04
CA TYR A 42 2.78 6.55 1.07
C TYR A 42 2.69 5.36 0.11
N GLN A 43 3.83 4.89 -0.44
CA GLN A 43 3.86 3.67 -1.26
C GLN A 43 3.28 2.48 -0.51
N LYS A 44 3.69 2.29 0.74
CA LYS A 44 3.18 1.22 1.61
C LYS A 44 1.66 1.29 1.76
N ARG A 45 1.13 2.49 2.00
CA ARG A 45 -0.32 2.71 2.09
C ARG A 45 -1.03 2.37 0.78
N LEU A 46 -0.47 2.77 -0.37
CA LEU A 46 -1.02 2.40 -1.68
C LEU A 46 -1.06 0.88 -1.88
N ARG A 47 0.04 0.18 -1.57
CA ARG A 47 0.10 -1.29 -1.66
C ARG A 47 -0.97 -1.97 -0.82
N LEU A 48 -1.12 -1.55 0.44
CA LEU A 48 -2.08 -2.14 1.37
C LEU A 48 -3.53 -1.87 0.94
N LEU A 49 -3.84 -0.67 0.45
CA LEU A 49 -5.16 -0.33 -0.08
C LEU A 49 -5.50 -1.16 -1.32
N GLU A 50 -4.55 -1.30 -2.25
CA GLU A 50 -4.77 -2.08 -3.46
C GLU A 50 -4.94 -3.56 -3.15
N ALA A 51 -4.15 -4.12 -2.24
CA ALA A 51 -4.33 -5.51 -1.82
C ALA A 51 -5.73 -5.75 -1.23
N ARG A 52 -6.24 -4.81 -0.41
CA ARG A 52 -7.60 -4.88 0.12
C ARG A 52 -8.65 -4.84 -0.99
N ARG A 53 -8.46 -3.99 -2.01
CA ARG A 53 -9.33 -3.93 -3.20
C ARG A 53 -9.37 -5.26 -3.94
N LEU A 54 -8.20 -5.85 -4.24
CA LEU A 54 -8.07 -7.14 -4.92
C LEU A 54 -8.75 -8.27 -4.15
N MET A 55 -8.51 -8.36 -2.84
CA MET A 55 -9.08 -9.43 -2.01
C MET A 55 -10.61 -9.31 -1.86
N LEU A 56 -11.16 -8.09 -1.88
CA LEU A 56 -12.60 -7.86 -1.83
C LEU A 56 -13.29 -8.13 -3.16
N GLY A 57 -12.71 -7.66 -4.27
CA GLY A 57 -13.36 -7.67 -5.59
C GLY A 57 -13.12 -8.94 -6.41
N GLU A 58 -11.96 -9.59 -6.25
CA GLU A 58 -11.50 -10.65 -7.18
C GLU A 58 -11.34 -12.01 -6.48
N ALA A 59 -11.84 -12.16 -5.25
CA ALA A 59 -11.67 -13.35 -4.39
C ALA A 59 -10.20 -13.80 -4.23
N CYS A 60 -9.26 -12.89 -4.44
CA CYS A 60 -7.82 -13.12 -4.30
C CYS A 60 -7.47 -13.39 -2.83
N ASP A 61 -6.65 -14.41 -2.57
CA ASP A 61 -6.15 -14.68 -1.23
C ASP A 61 -5.08 -13.65 -0.80
N ALA A 62 -4.79 -13.59 0.50
CA ALA A 62 -3.86 -12.61 1.06
C ALA A 62 -2.42 -12.77 0.58
N ALA A 63 -1.97 -13.99 0.26
CA ALA A 63 -0.60 -14.25 -0.17
C ALA A 63 -0.42 -13.80 -1.63
N THR A 64 -1.36 -14.16 -2.49
CA THR A 64 -1.43 -13.72 -3.88
C THR A 64 -1.53 -12.19 -3.96
N ALA A 65 -2.44 -11.57 -3.20
CA ALA A 65 -2.57 -10.12 -3.14
C ALA A 65 -1.28 -9.43 -2.64
N ALA A 66 -0.60 -10.01 -1.65
CA ALA A 66 0.67 -9.49 -1.16
C ALA A 66 1.73 -9.47 -2.27
N HIS A 67 1.87 -10.57 -3.02
CA HIS A 67 2.80 -10.66 -4.13
C HIS A 67 2.45 -9.67 -5.26
N HIS A 68 1.18 -9.54 -5.62
CA HIS A 68 0.73 -8.58 -6.65
C HIS A 68 1.10 -7.12 -6.32
N VAL A 69 1.04 -6.73 -5.05
CA VAL A 69 1.37 -5.37 -4.63
C VAL A 69 2.85 -5.21 -4.24
N GLY A 70 3.69 -6.21 -4.50
CA GLY A 70 5.14 -6.11 -4.36
C GLY A 70 5.72 -6.46 -2.99
N TYR A 71 4.98 -7.22 -2.17
CA TYR A 71 5.55 -7.86 -0.98
C TYR A 71 6.22 -9.20 -1.33
N GLN A 72 7.39 -9.42 -0.76
CA GLN A 72 8.09 -10.70 -0.87
C GLN A 72 7.69 -11.67 0.25
N SER A 73 7.19 -11.15 1.37
CA SER A 73 6.80 -11.95 2.54
C SER A 73 5.33 -11.72 2.91
N PRO A 74 4.47 -12.74 2.75
CA PRO A 74 3.07 -12.69 3.20
C PRO A 74 2.94 -12.40 4.72
N SER A 75 3.88 -12.85 5.53
CA SER A 75 3.92 -12.59 6.97
C SER A 75 4.25 -11.13 7.29
N GLN A 76 5.15 -10.49 6.51
CA GLN A 76 5.40 -9.06 6.62
C GLN A 76 4.15 -8.26 6.21
N PHE A 77 3.56 -8.61 5.06
CA PHE A 77 2.33 -8.00 4.57
C PHE A 77 1.22 -8.06 5.63
N SER A 78 0.95 -9.24 6.19
CA SER A 78 -0.13 -9.42 7.16
C SER A 78 0.03 -8.56 8.41
N ARG A 79 1.25 -8.43 8.93
CA ARG A 79 1.55 -7.54 10.07
C ARG A 79 1.33 -6.06 9.71
N GLU A 80 1.74 -5.67 8.52
CA GLU A 80 1.60 -4.29 8.07
C GLU A 80 0.17 -3.90 7.75
N TYR A 81 -0.58 -4.83 7.16
CA TYR A 81 -2.00 -4.74 6.92
C TYR A 81 -2.77 -4.55 8.23
N ALA A 82 -2.52 -5.42 9.22
CA ALA A 82 -3.18 -5.34 10.51
C ALA A 82 -2.92 -4.01 11.23
N ARG A 83 -1.71 -3.47 11.13
CA ARG A 83 -1.39 -2.14 11.67
C ARG A 83 -2.17 -1.02 10.98
N GLN A 84 -2.42 -1.15 9.67
CA GLN A 84 -3.08 -0.12 8.87
C GLN A 84 -4.62 -0.17 8.98
N PHE A 85 -5.20 -1.36 9.11
CA PHE A 85 -6.65 -1.58 9.05
C PHE A 85 -7.25 -2.12 10.36
N GLY A 86 -6.44 -2.42 11.37
CA GLY A 86 -6.87 -2.87 12.69
C GLY A 86 -7.04 -4.39 12.83
N ALA A 87 -7.06 -5.15 11.72
CA ALA A 87 -7.18 -6.60 11.73
C ALA A 87 -6.38 -7.25 10.60
N PRO A 88 -5.93 -8.52 10.75
CA PRO A 88 -5.32 -9.28 9.66
C PRO A 88 -6.26 -9.43 8.45
N PRO A 89 -5.73 -9.63 7.22
CA PRO A 89 -6.51 -9.65 5.99
C PRO A 89 -7.77 -10.52 6.04
N ALA A 90 -7.64 -11.79 6.45
CA ALA A 90 -8.76 -12.74 6.47
C ALA A 90 -9.91 -12.28 7.39
N ARG A 91 -9.57 -11.72 8.57
CA ARG A 91 -10.57 -11.23 9.53
C ARG A 91 -11.24 -9.95 9.03
N ASP A 92 -10.45 -9.00 8.53
CA ASP A 92 -10.95 -7.74 8.00
C ASP A 92 -11.95 -7.96 6.84
N LEU A 93 -11.60 -8.83 5.88
CA LEU A 93 -12.48 -9.15 4.75
C LEU A 93 -13.79 -9.81 5.18
N ARG A 94 -13.72 -10.70 6.18
CA ARG A 94 -14.93 -11.33 6.75
C ARG A 94 -15.85 -10.27 7.36
N GLU A 95 -15.30 -9.39 8.18
CA GLU A 95 -16.07 -8.31 8.84
C GLU A 95 -16.70 -7.34 7.83
N ILE A 96 -16.00 -7.00 6.74
CA ILE A 96 -16.54 -6.15 5.66
C ILE A 96 -17.71 -6.85 4.96
N ARG A 97 -17.53 -8.13 4.58
CA ARG A 97 -18.57 -8.90 3.87
C ARG A 97 -19.81 -9.11 4.74
N GLU A 98 -19.64 -9.32 6.04
CA GLU A 98 -20.74 -9.41 7.00
C GLU A 98 -21.52 -8.09 7.08
N ARG A 99 -20.82 -6.95 7.16
CA ARG A 99 -21.46 -5.62 7.16
C ARG A 99 -22.25 -5.35 5.87
N SER A 100 -21.71 -5.72 4.71
CA SER A 100 -22.36 -5.54 3.40
C SER A 100 -23.59 -6.43 3.18
N ARG A 101 -23.80 -7.47 3.99
CA ARG A 101 -24.99 -8.34 3.93
C ARG A 101 -26.14 -7.86 4.81
N VAL A 102 -25.86 -6.91 5.71
CA VAL A 102 -26.82 -6.36 6.69
C VAL A 102 -27.34 -4.98 6.26
N SER A 103 -26.86 -4.47 5.12
CA SER A 103 -27.33 -3.23 4.44
C SER A 103 -28.04 -3.57 3.15
#